data_AF-A0A8J2L4K8-F1
#
_entry.id   AF-A0A8J2L4K8-F1
#
_cell.length_a   1.000
_cell.length_b   1.000
_cell.length_c   1.000
_cell.angle_alpha   90.00
_cell.angle_beta   90.00
_cell.angle_gamma   90.00
#
_symmetry.space_group_name_H-M   'P 1'
#
loop_
_entity.id
_entity.type
_entity.pdbx_description
1 polymer ?
#
loop_
_entity_poly.entity_id
_entity_poly.type
_entity_poly.pdbx_seq_one_letter_code
_entity_poly.pdbx_strand_id
1 'polypeptide(L)'
;MRFHLGVNEIEKRVPFSRSDRFGFLTFCPTNLGTTIRASVHIGLPKLAANREKLEEVASRYNLQVRGTRGEHTEAEGGIYDISNKRRLGLTEFQAVKEMQDGILELIKIEQSL
;
A
#
# COMPACT_ATOMS: atom_id res chain seq x y z
N MET A 1 0.24 -2.71 17.59
CA MET A 1 -0.30 -2.90 16.22
C MET A 1 -0.66 -4.38 16.03
N ARG A 2 -1.93 -4.71 15.74
CA ARG A 2 -2.46 -6.10 15.75
C ARG A 2 -1.72 -7.06 14.80
N PHE A 3 -1.37 -6.59 13.60
CA PHE A 3 -0.73 -7.40 12.56
C PHE A 3 0.62 -8.00 12.99
N HIS A 4 1.53 -7.17 13.50
CA HIS A 4 2.88 -7.61 13.93
C HIS A 4 2.82 -8.70 15.01
N LEU A 5 1.91 -8.56 15.99
CA LEU A 5 1.73 -9.57 17.03
C LEU A 5 1.26 -10.91 16.46
N GLY A 6 0.36 -10.88 15.46
CA GLY A 6 -0.12 -12.09 14.80
C GLY A 6 0.97 -12.81 14.00
N VAL A 7 1.74 -12.06 13.21
CA VAL A 7 2.84 -12.63 12.40
C VAL A 7 3.91 -13.25 13.29
N ASN A 8 4.35 -12.53 14.34
CA ASN A 8 5.37 -13.05 15.27
C ASN A 8 4.94 -14.34 15.96
N GLU A 9 3.66 -14.50 16.27
CA GLU A 9 3.17 -15.72 16.92
C GLU A 9 3.16 -16.92 15.96
N ILE A 10 2.87 -16.69 14.67
CA ILE A 10 2.91 -17.73 13.63
C ILE A 10 4.35 -18.14 13.33
N GLU A 11 5.28 -17.19 13.23
CA GLU A 11 6.71 -17.45 12.94
C GLU A 11 7.39 -18.34 13.99
N LYS A 12 6.89 -18.36 15.24
CA LYS A 12 7.37 -19.30 16.27
C LYS A 12 7.11 -20.77 15.92
N ARG A 13 6.14 -21.05 15.06
CA ARG A 13 5.66 -22.41 14.75
C ARG A 13 5.91 -22.80 13.29
N VAL A 14 5.96 -21.83 12.38
CA VAL A 14 6.10 -22.06 10.94
C VAL A 14 7.32 -21.30 10.43
N PRO A 15 8.37 -21.99 9.96
CA PRO A 15 9.53 -21.33 9.37
C PRO A 15 9.15 -20.75 8.00
N PHE A 16 9.30 -19.44 7.83
CA PHE A 16 9.10 -18.78 6.54
C PHE A 16 10.39 -18.70 5.73
N SER A 17 10.26 -18.85 4.42
CA SER A 17 11.38 -18.76 3.48
C SER A 17 11.87 -17.32 3.34
N ARG A 18 13.17 -17.11 3.58
CA ARG A 18 13.83 -15.81 3.52
C ARG A 18 15.15 -15.89 2.76
N SER A 19 15.45 -14.84 2.00
CA SER A 19 16.70 -14.62 1.30
C SER A 19 17.37 -13.35 1.82
N ASP A 20 18.70 -13.36 1.92
CA ASP A 20 19.48 -12.18 2.31
C ASP A 20 19.30 -11.01 1.33
N ARG A 21 19.12 -11.31 0.04
CA ARG A 21 18.94 -10.29 -1.01
C ARG A 21 17.48 -9.88 -1.17
N PHE A 22 16.55 -10.83 -1.09
CA PHE A 22 15.15 -10.61 -1.47
C PHE A 22 14.18 -10.54 -0.28
N GLY A 23 14.65 -10.68 0.96
CA GLY A 23 13.78 -10.74 2.13
C GLY A 23 12.87 -11.95 2.10
N PHE A 24 11.63 -11.80 2.57
CA PHE A 24 10.65 -12.88 2.53
C PHE A 24 10.25 -13.23 1.10
N LEU A 25 10.23 -14.53 0.80
CA LEU A 25 9.98 -15.04 -0.53
C LEU A 25 8.48 -15.25 -0.76
N THR A 26 8.01 -14.78 -1.91
CA THR A 26 6.62 -14.89 -2.36
C THR A 26 6.58 -15.32 -3.82
N PHE A 27 5.42 -15.83 -4.27
CA PHE A 27 5.25 -16.22 -5.67
C PHE A 27 5.42 -15.05 -6.65
N CYS A 28 4.75 -13.93 -6.38
CA CYS A 28 4.84 -12.74 -7.22
C CYS A 28 6.06 -11.89 -6.83
N PRO A 29 6.92 -11.47 -7.77
CA PRO A 29 8.09 -10.62 -7.49
C PRO A 29 7.74 -9.30 -6.82
N THR A 30 6.54 -8.76 -7.04
CA THR A 30 6.11 -7.48 -6.47
C THR A 30 5.87 -7.55 -4.96
N ASN A 31 5.73 -8.75 -4.38
CA ASN A 31 5.48 -8.98 -2.97
C ASN A 31 6.73 -9.39 -2.18
N LEU A 32 7.91 -9.42 -2.80
CA LEU A 32 9.17 -9.71 -2.11
C LEU A 32 9.54 -8.65 -1.06
N GLY A 33 10.44 -9.00 -0.15
CA GLY A 33 10.98 -8.10 0.86
C GLY A 33 10.14 -8.13 2.13
N THR A 34 9.46 -7.03 2.43
CA THR A 34 8.58 -6.89 3.60
C THR A 34 7.28 -7.67 3.44
N THR A 35 6.84 -7.93 2.21
CA THR A 35 5.50 -8.46 1.87
C THR A 35 4.30 -7.58 2.30
N ILE A 36 4.55 -6.41 2.93
CA ILE A 36 3.51 -5.58 3.55
C ILE A 36 2.82 -4.69 2.52
N ARG A 37 1.53 -4.94 2.32
CA ARG A 37 0.60 -3.98 1.73
C ARG A 37 -0.26 -3.35 2.81
N ALA A 38 0.05 -2.11 3.18
CA ALA A 38 -0.82 -1.28 4.01
C ALA A 38 -1.72 -0.46 3.07
N SER A 39 -3.02 -0.39 3.35
CA SER A 39 -3.97 0.32 2.49
C SER A 39 -5.12 0.95 3.26
N VAL A 40 -5.80 1.88 2.60
CA VAL A 40 -7.07 2.47 3.03
C VAL A 40 -8.09 2.44 1.90
N HIS A 41 -9.37 2.35 2.25
CA HIS A 41 -10.46 2.72 1.36
C HIS A 41 -10.78 4.20 1.60
N ILE A 42 -10.64 5.02 0.58
CA ILE A 42 -10.74 6.48 0.71
C ILE A 42 -11.50 7.09 -0.47
N GLY A 43 -12.37 8.05 -0.17
CA GLY A 43 -13.00 8.92 -1.15
C GLY A 43 -12.24 10.24 -1.26
N LEU A 44 -11.79 10.57 -2.47
CA LEU A 44 -11.10 11.83 -2.79
C LEU A 44 -11.82 12.48 -3.97
N PRO A 45 -13.08 12.93 -3.83
CA PRO A 45 -13.95 13.26 -4.95
C PRO A 45 -13.39 14.36 -5.87
N LYS A 46 -12.68 15.36 -5.34
CA LYS A 46 -12.09 16.44 -6.16
C LYS A 46 -10.86 15.95 -6.91
N LEU A 47 -9.95 15.25 -6.25
CA LEU A 47 -8.74 14.72 -6.87
C LEU A 47 -9.05 13.57 -7.84
N ALA A 48 -10.04 12.74 -7.52
CA ALA A 48 -10.50 11.62 -8.34
C ALA A 48 -11.42 12.03 -9.50
N ALA A 49 -11.83 13.29 -9.59
CA ALA A 49 -12.53 13.82 -10.77
C ALA A 49 -11.71 13.65 -12.05
N ASN A 50 -10.38 13.60 -11.92
CA ASN A 50 -9.46 13.11 -12.94
C ASN A 50 -8.63 11.96 -12.38
N ARG A 51 -8.98 10.72 -12.77
CA ARG A 51 -8.29 9.51 -12.29
C ARG A 51 -6.80 9.51 -12.62
N GLU A 52 -6.41 9.93 -13.82
CA GLU A 52 -4.98 10.01 -14.20
C GLU A 52 -4.23 10.96 -13.28
N LYS A 53 -4.88 12.06 -12.86
CA LYS A 53 -4.30 13.00 -11.91
C LYS A 53 -4.13 12.38 -10.51
N LEU A 54 -5.13 11.65 -10.03
CA LEU A 54 -5.03 10.92 -8.77
C LEU A 54 -3.86 9.92 -8.80
N GLU A 55 -3.73 9.14 -9.88
CA GLU A 55 -2.65 8.17 -10.05
C GLU A 55 -1.28 8.85 -10.14
N GLU A 56 -1.18 9.97 -10.88
CA GLU A 56 0.04 10.78 -10.98
C GLU A 56 0.48 11.27 -9.60
N VAL A 57 -0.41 11.89 -8.82
CA VAL A 57 -0.10 12.42 -7.49
C VAL A 57 0.26 11.27 -6.53
N ALA A 58 -0.53 10.20 -6.50
CA ALA A 58 -0.26 9.03 -5.65
C ALA A 58 1.11 8.41 -5.95
N SER A 59 1.51 8.34 -7.22
CA SER A 59 2.80 7.77 -7.63
C SER A 59 4.00 8.54 -7.06
N ARG A 60 3.91 9.86 -6.88
CA ARG A 60 4.97 10.70 -6.29
C ARG A 60 5.27 10.32 -4.83
N TYR A 61 4.30 9.71 -4.15
CA TYR A 61 4.42 9.24 -2.77
C TYR A 61 4.63 7.72 -2.68
N ASN A 62 5.05 7.07 -3.78
CA ASN A 62 5.20 5.62 -3.86
C ASN A 62 3.90 4.85 -3.56
N LEU A 63 2.74 5.40 -3.88
CA LEU A 63 1.45 4.74 -3.69
C LEU A 63 0.96 4.09 -4.98
N GLN A 64 0.04 3.14 -4.84
CA GLN A 64 -0.71 2.51 -5.93
C GLN A 64 -2.20 2.64 -5.67
N VAL A 65 -2.93 3.08 -6.70
CA VAL A 65 -4.39 3.22 -6.72
C VAL A 65 -5.02 1.98 -7.35
N ARG A 66 -6.03 1.41 -6.73
CA ARG A 66 -6.83 0.28 -7.21
C ARG A 66 -8.33 0.58 -7.03
N GLY A 67 -9.18 -0.12 -7.76
CA GLY A 67 -10.62 -0.09 -7.50
C GLY A 67 -10.98 -0.74 -6.16
N THR A 68 -12.24 -0.58 -5.76
CA THR A 68 -12.72 -0.95 -4.42
C THR A 68 -12.62 -2.45 -4.13
N ARG A 69 -12.59 -3.29 -5.17
CA ARG A 69 -12.49 -4.75 -5.06
C ARG A 69 -11.07 -5.28 -5.33
N GLY A 70 -10.07 -4.39 -5.44
CA GLY A 70 -8.67 -4.77 -5.61
C GLY A 70 -8.12 -4.56 -7.03
N GLU A 71 -7.07 -5.31 -7.38
CA GLU A 71 -6.38 -5.19 -8.68
C GLU A 71 -7.36 -5.45 -9.83
N HIS A 72 -7.31 -4.58 -10.85
CA HIS A 72 -8.14 -4.67 -12.07
C HIS A 72 -9.63 -4.43 -11.88
N THR A 73 -10.05 -3.82 -10.77
CA THR A 73 -11.44 -3.45 -10.54
C THR A 73 -11.64 -1.94 -10.65
N GLU A 74 -12.86 -1.53 -10.98
CA GLU A 74 -13.26 -0.13 -10.98
C GLU A 74 -13.57 0.37 -9.56
N ALA A 75 -13.59 1.69 -9.38
CA ALA A 75 -14.03 2.30 -8.13
C ALA A 75 -15.56 2.23 -8.02
N GLU A 76 -16.07 1.68 -6.92
CA GLU A 76 -17.47 1.72 -6.54
C GLU A 76 -17.72 2.96 -5.68
N GLY A 77 -18.65 3.83 -6.11
CA GLY A 77 -19.03 5.03 -5.34
C GLY A 77 -17.91 6.06 -5.17
N GLY A 78 -16.91 6.08 -6.04
CA GLY A 78 -15.76 6.99 -5.94
C GLY A 78 -14.79 6.64 -4.80
N ILE A 79 -14.84 5.41 -4.28
CA ILE A 79 -13.96 4.91 -3.24
C ILE A 79 -12.83 4.10 -3.86
N TYR A 80 -11.60 4.44 -3.51
CA TYR A 80 -10.39 3.78 -4.03
C TYR A 80 -9.66 3.02 -2.92
N ASP A 81 -9.05 1.89 -3.29
CA ASP A 81 -8.03 1.22 -2.47
C ASP A 81 -6.67 1.82 -2.81
N ILE A 82 -6.11 2.59 -1.88
CA ILE A 82 -4.79 3.22 -2.04
C ILE A 82 -3.83 2.61 -1.04
N SER A 83 -2.68 2.15 -1.53
CA SER A 83 -1.68 1.40 -0.74
C SER A 83 -0.26 1.84 -1.06
N ASN A 84 0.71 1.55 -0.18
CA ASN A 84 2.12 1.64 -0.57
C ASN A 84 2.35 0.76 -1.80
N LYS A 85 3.25 1.12 -2.71
CA LYS A 85 3.61 0.33 -3.91
C LYS A 85 4.86 -0.51 -3.71
N ARG A 86 5.83 0.01 -2.94
CA ARG A 86 7.11 -0.65 -2.68
C ARG A 86 6.97 -1.69 -1.57
N ARG A 87 7.69 -2.81 -1.72
CA ARG A 87 7.74 -3.92 -0.75
C ARG A 87 9.18 -4.37 -0.45
N LEU A 88 10.07 -4.22 -1.42
CA LEU A 88 11.49 -4.61 -1.37
C LEU A 88 12.40 -3.37 -1.28
N GLY A 89 13.51 -3.50 -0.56
CA GLY A 89 14.51 -2.43 -0.39
C GLY A 89 14.12 -1.37 0.64
N LEU A 90 13.23 -1.72 1.57
CA LEU A 90 12.78 -0.91 2.69
C LEU A 90 12.35 -1.83 3.84
N THR A 91 12.29 -1.30 5.07
CA THR A 91 11.78 -2.02 6.24
C THR A 91 10.25 -2.00 6.29
N GLU A 92 9.67 -2.90 7.09
CA GLU A 92 8.23 -2.96 7.36
C GLU A 92 7.69 -1.63 7.88
N PHE A 93 8.45 -0.97 8.76
CA PHE A 93 8.13 0.36 9.28
C PHE A 93 8.10 1.41 8.15
N GLN A 94 9.13 1.42 7.30
CA GLN A 94 9.19 2.36 6.16
C GLN A 94 8.04 2.12 5.17
N ALA A 95 7.68 0.87 4.89
CA ALA A 95 6.57 0.54 3.99
C ALA A 95 5.22 1.10 4.49
N VAL A 96 4.94 0.96 5.80
CA VAL A 96 3.72 1.53 6.41
C VAL A 96 3.82 3.05 6.48
N LYS A 97 5.01 3.60 6.74
CA LYS A 97 5.24 5.05 6.80
C LYS A 97 5.04 5.72 5.44
N GLU A 98 5.51 5.12 4.34
CA GLU A 98 5.24 5.61 2.97
C GLU A 98 3.73 5.68 2.71
N MET A 99 2.97 4.66 3.13
CA MET A 99 1.51 4.69 3.03
C MET A 99 0.92 5.84 3.84
N GLN A 100 1.27 5.93 5.13
CA GLN A 100 0.74 6.96 6.03
C GLN A 100 1.04 8.37 5.52
N ASP A 101 2.30 8.66 5.25
CA ASP A 101 2.74 10.00 4.84
C ASP A 101 2.10 10.38 3.50
N GLY A 102 2.04 9.45 2.53
CA GLY A 102 1.39 9.70 1.25
C GLY A 102 -0.12 9.92 1.33
N ILE A 103 -0.84 9.14 2.14
CA ILE A 103 -2.29 9.32 2.34
C ILE A 103 -2.58 10.66 3.01
N LEU A 104 -1.80 11.07 4.00
CA LEU A 104 -1.96 12.37 4.66
C LEU A 104 -1.78 13.53 3.66
N GLU A 105 -0.84 13.42 2.74
CA GLU A 105 -0.66 14.43 1.68
C GLU A 105 -1.80 14.41 0.66
N LEU A 106 -2.32 13.25 0.25
CA LEU A 106 -3.51 13.18 -0.62
C LEU A 106 -4.73 13.85 0.01
N ILE A 107 -4.94 13.66 1.31
CA ILE A 107 -6.02 14.31 2.07
C ILE A 107 -5.84 15.83 2.07
N LYS A 108 -4.62 16.33 2.29
CA LYS A 108 -4.34 17.78 2.25
C LYS A 108 -4.61 18.36 0.87
N ILE A 109 -4.19 17.68 -0.19
CA ILE A 109 -4.43 18.11 -1.58
C ILE A 109 -5.93 18.18 -1.86
N GLU A 110 -6.69 17.13 -1.52
CA GLU A 110 -8.15 17.08 -1.65
C GLU A 110 -8.85 18.25 -0.92
N GLN A 111 -8.37 18.63 0.27
CA GLN A 111 -8.91 19.75 1.02
C GLN A 111 -8.61 21.12 0.39
N SER A 112 -7.52 21.22 -0.38
CA SER A 112 -7.08 22.46 -1.03
C SER A 112 -7.66 22.71 -2.42
N LEU A 113 -8.16 21.65 -3.08
CA LEU A 113 -8.90 21.74 -4.34
C LEU A 113 -10.32 22.27 -4.13
#